data_AF-A0A529M1R8-F1
#
_entry.id   AF-A0A529M1R8-F1
#
_cell.length_a   1.000
_cell.length_b   1.000
_cell.length_c   1.000
_cell.angle_alpha   90.00
_cell.angle_beta   90.00
_cell.angle_gamma   90.00
#
_symmetry.space_group_name_H-M   'P 1'
#
loop_
_entity.id
_entity.type
_entity.pdbx_description
1 polymer ?
#
loop_
_entity_poly.entity_id
_entity_poly.type
_entity_poly.pdbx_seq_one_letter_code
_entity_poly.pdbx_strand_id
1 'polypeptide(L)'
;GRDAAVAAVKERFGAARHTPLFIYGPDGVGKKTFARAYARAFMCTGRAEADYLSCGRCGVCMAFDNGVLGYVELEGAAHGSSLDSVRGWLRDMKY
;
A
#
# COMPACT_ATOMS: atom_id res chain seq x y z
N GLY A 1 -13.38 -3.10 17.63
CA GLY A 1 -13.06 -1.94 16.77
C GLY A 1 -11.83 -2.19 15.91
N ARG A 2 -10.66 -2.33 16.53
CA ARG A 2 -9.39 -2.59 15.82
C ARG A 2 -9.26 -4.04 15.34
N ASP A 3 -9.80 -5.00 16.10
CA ASP A 3 -9.73 -6.44 15.75
C ASP A 3 -10.54 -6.80 14.51
N ALA A 4 -11.69 -6.17 14.31
CA ALA A 4 -12.49 -6.33 13.11
C ALA A 4 -11.76 -5.81 11.85
N ALA A 5 -11.05 -4.69 11.97
CA ALA A 5 -10.22 -4.16 10.88
C ALA A 5 -9.05 -5.11 10.56
N VAL A 6 -8.40 -5.67 11.58
CA VAL A 6 -7.32 -6.66 11.40
C VAL A 6 -7.86 -7.92 10.72
N ALA A 7 -9.01 -8.43 11.15
CA ALA A 7 -9.65 -9.61 10.54
C ALA A 7 -9.99 -9.38 9.06
N ALA A 8 -10.60 -8.23 8.75
CA ALA A 8 -10.92 -7.86 7.37
C ALA A 8 -9.67 -7.77 6.47
N VAL A 9 -8.56 -7.23 7.00
CA VAL A 9 -7.29 -7.16 6.27
C VAL A 9 -6.73 -8.56 6.01
N LYS A 10 -6.74 -9.44 7.03
CA LYS A 10 -6.28 -10.83 6.91
C LYS A 10 -7.05 -11.63 5.86
N GLU A 11 -8.38 -11.51 5.86
CA GLU A 11 -9.24 -12.17 4.87
C GLU A 11 -8.90 -11.71 3.44
N ARG A 12 -8.66 -10.41 3.24
CA ARG A 12 -8.29 -9.86 1.93
C ARG A 12 -6.97 -10.40 1.41
N PHE A 13 -5.99 -10.62 2.30
CA PHE A 13 -4.71 -11.24 1.94
C PHE A 13 -4.89 -12.67 1.41
N GLY A 14 -5.72 -13.48 2.09
CA GLY A 14 -5.97 -14.87 1.67
C GLY A 14 -6.77 -14.97 0.37
N ALA A 15 -7.68 -14.02 0.12
CA ALA A 15 -8.55 -14.03 -1.05
C ALA A 15 -7.95 -13.37 -2.31
N ALA A 16 -6.70 -12.87 -2.25
CA ALA A 16 -6.03 -12.12 -3.34
C ALA A 16 -6.91 -11.00 -3.95
N ARG A 17 -7.74 -10.33 -3.13
CA ARG A 17 -8.71 -9.34 -3.62
C ARG A 17 -8.02 -8.02 -3.95
N HIS A 18 -7.97 -7.68 -5.24
CA HIS A 18 -7.39 -6.43 -5.76
C HIS A 18 -8.31 -5.20 -5.68
N THR A 19 -9.36 -5.21 -4.86
CA THR A 19 -10.26 -4.05 -4.75
C THR A 19 -9.61 -2.91 -3.95
N PRO A 20 -9.94 -1.64 -4.24
CA PRO A 20 -9.42 -0.50 -3.49
C PRO A 20 -9.69 -0.62 -1.98
N LEU A 21 -8.70 -0.28 -1.16
CA LEU A 21 -8.82 -0.21 0.30
C LEU A 21 -8.87 1.25 0.74
N PHE A 22 -9.97 1.64 1.37
CA PHE A 22 -10.12 2.96 1.97
C PHE A 22 -9.77 2.90 3.46
N ILE A 23 -8.72 3.63 3.86
CA ILE A 23 -8.30 3.75 5.26
C ILE A 23 -8.72 5.13 5.76
N TYR A 24 -9.58 5.16 6.79
CA TYR A 24 -10.08 6.40 7.38
C TYR A 24 -9.74 6.47 8.87
N GLY A 25 -9.63 7.69 9.39
CA GLY A 25 -9.33 7.96 10.79
C GLY A 25 -8.67 9.33 10.99
N PRO A 26 -8.49 9.76 12.26
CA PRO A 26 -7.84 11.02 12.59
C PRO A 26 -6.41 11.13 12.05
N ASP A 27 -5.86 12.33 11.99
CA ASP A 27 -4.47 12.53 11.60
C ASP A 27 -3.49 12.02 12.66
N GLY A 28 -2.31 11.59 12.22
CA GLY A 28 -1.30 11.02 13.11
C GLY A 28 -1.50 9.54 13.49
N VAL A 29 -2.66 8.91 13.20
CA VAL A 29 -2.91 7.49 13.57
C VAL A 29 -2.14 6.46 12.72
N GLY A 30 -1.26 6.90 11.82
CA GLY A 30 -0.41 6.03 11.02
C GLY A 30 -1.04 5.48 9.74
N LYS A 31 -2.07 6.14 9.18
CA LYS A 31 -2.76 5.71 7.94
C LYS A 31 -1.80 5.45 6.77
N LYS A 32 -0.90 6.41 6.49
CA LYS A 32 0.11 6.31 5.41
C LYS A 32 1.12 5.19 5.68
N THR A 33 1.59 5.10 6.93
CA THR A 33 2.49 4.02 7.38
C THR A 33 1.87 2.64 7.17
N PHE A 34 0.61 2.47 7.57
CA PHE A 34 -0.12 1.23 7.38
C PHE A 34 -0.31 0.89 5.89
N ALA A 35 -0.72 1.85 5.05
CA ALA A 35 -0.91 1.64 3.62
C ALA A 35 0.39 1.15 2.95
N ARG A 36 1.53 1.75 3.28
CA ARG A 36 2.85 1.35 2.76
C ARG A 36 3.24 -0.06 3.23
N ALA A 37 3.07 -0.35 4.52
CA ALA A 37 3.34 -1.68 5.06
C ALA A 37 2.44 -2.77 4.43
N TYR A 38 1.16 -2.46 4.24
CA TYR A 38 0.20 -3.34 3.56
C TYR A 38 0.63 -3.64 2.13
N ALA A 39 0.96 -2.61 1.33
CA ALA A 39 1.41 -2.77 -0.05
C ALA A 39 2.69 -3.63 -0.14
N ARG A 40 3.67 -3.39 0.76
CA ARG A 40 4.92 -4.17 0.84
C ARG A 40 4.65 -5.63 1.16
N ALA A 41 3.79 -5.92 2.13
CA ALA A 41 3.42 -7.29 2.49
C ALA A 41 2.59 -7.99 1.40
N PHE A 42 1.74 -7.24 0.69
CA PHE A 42 0.92 -7.77 -0.40
C PHE A 42 1.77 -8.21 -1.60
N MET A 43 2.76 -7.40 -2.00
CA MET A 43 3.66 -7.72 -3.13
C MET A 43 4.86 -8.59 -2.74
N CYS A 44 5.03 -8.95 -1.47
CA CYS A 44 6.14 -9.75 -1.00
C CYS A 44 6.10 -11.18 -1.58
N THR A 45 7.14 -11.55 -2.35
CA THR A 45 7.25 -12.88 -2.98
C THR A 45 7.79 -13.97 -2.04
N GLY A 46 8.39 -13.59 -0.92
CA GLY A 46 8.91 -14.52 0.09
C GLY A 46 8.05 -14.61 1.36
N ARG A 47 6.76 -14.28 1.26
CA ARG A 47 5.86 -14.28 2.43
C ARG A 47 5.52 -15.72 2.82
N ALA A 48 5.65 -16.05 4.11
CA ALA A 48 5.12 -17.31 4.62
C ALA A 48 3.59 -17.21 4.71
N GLU A 49 2.84 -18.22 4.27
CA GLU A 49 1.37 -18.19 4.29
C GLU A 49 0.78 -17.93 5.69
N ALA A 50 1.48 -18.36 6.74
CA ALA A 50 1.08 -18.15 8.13
C ALA A 50 1.31 -16.70 8.62
N ASP A 51 2.18 -15.93 7.96
CA ASP A 51 2.59 -14.60 8.40
C ASP A 51 2.08 -13.52 7.44
N TYR A 52 1.26 -12.60 7.98
CA TYR A 52 0.79 -11.39 7.27
C TYR A 52 1.88 -10.31 7.15
N LEU A 53 3.15 -10.67 7.35
CA LEU A 53 4.30 -9.78 7.37
C LEU A 53 5.14 -9.97 6.11
N SER A 54 5.64 -8.86 5.58
CA SER A 54 6.65 -8.89 4.51
C SER A 54 7.96 -9.51 5.00
N CYS A 55 8.63 -10.34 4.19
CA CYS A 55 9.84 -11.07 4.59
C CYS A 55 11.09 -10.19 4.76
N GLY A 56 11.06 -8.95 4.24
CA GLY A 56 12.14 -7.98 4.36
C GLY A 56 13.38 -8.24 3.51
N ARG A 57 13.46 -9.35 2.77
CA ARG A 57 14.68 -9.78 2.07
C ARG A 57 14.49 -10.05 0.58
N CYS A 58 13.25 -10.19 0.11
CA CYS A 58 12.97 -10.38 -1.32
C CYS A 58 13.19 -9.08 -2.11
N GLY A 59 13.36 -9.20 -3.43
CA GLY A 59 13.57 -8.06 -4.32
C GLY A 59 12.53 -6.95 -4.15
N VAL A 60 11.25 -7.30 -3.98
CA VAL A 60 10.17 -6.33 -3.71
C VAL A 60 10.36 -5.63 -2.37
N CYS A 61 10.70 -6.35 -1.30
CA CYS A 61 10.90 -5.74 0.02
C CYS A 61 12.05 -4.73 0.00
N MET A 62 13.16 -5.09 -0.66
CA MET A 62 14.32 -4.22 -0.83
C MET A 62 14.02 -3.01 -1.73
N ALA A 63 13.23 -3.21 -2.79
CA ALA A 63 12.74 -2.17 -3.69
C ALA A 63 11.91 -1.11 -2.94
N PHE A 64 11.03 -1.54 -2.02
CA PHE A 64 10.28 -0.64 -1.15
C PHE A 64 11.17 0.24 -0.27
N ASP A 65 12.23 -0.35 0.29
CA ASP A 65 13.13 0.34 1.22
C ASP A 65 14.07 1.31 0.48
N ASN A 66 14.44 0.99 -0.76
CA ASN A 66 15.31 1.82 -1.60
C ASN A 66 14.56 2.83 -2.48
N GLY A 67 13.22 2.87 -2.43
CA GLY A 67 12.39 3.74 -3.27
C GLY A 67 12.47 3.40 -4.78
N VAL A 68 12.88 2.19 -5.12
CA VAL A 68 13.06 1.74 -6.51
C VAL A 68 11.84 0.91 -6.90
N LEU A 69 11.12 1.32 -7.95
CA LEU A 69 10.13 0.59 -8.76
C LEU A 69 9.29 -0.52 -8.07
N GLY A 70 8.00 -0.24 -7.88
CA GLY A 70 6.98 -1.25 -7.54
C GLY A 70 5.68 -0.67 -6.97
N TYR A 71 5.69 0.58 -6.52
CA TYR A 71 4.51 1.30 -6.04
C TYR A 71 4.74 2.80 -6.25
N VAL A 72 3.66 3.57 -6.30
CA VAL A 72 3.74 5.01 -6.38
C VAL A 72 2.81 5.65 -5.35
N GLU A 73 3.32 6.65 -4.64
CA GLU A 73 2.57 7.42 -3.66
C GLU A 73 2.11 8.74 -4.28
N LEU A 74 0.81 9.00 -4.22
CA LEU A 74 0.21 10.27 -4.60
C LEU A 74 -0.33 10.97 -3.34
N GLU A 75 0.20 12.15 -3.04
CA GLU A 75 -0.24 12.99 -1.94
C GLU A 75 -1.07 14.17 -2.45
N GLY A 76 -2.39 14.12 -2.30
CA GLY A 76 -3.31 15.09 -2.90
C GLY A 76 -3.06 16.55 -2.51
N ALA A 77 -2.54 16.81 -1.31
CA ALA A 77 -2.16 18.16 -0.88
C ALA A 77 -0.95 18.71 -1.65
N ALA A 78 -0.01 17.84 -2.06
CA ALA A 78 1.22 18.22 -2.76
C ALA A 78 1.06 18.20 -4.29
N HIS A 79 0.23 17.31 -4.82
CA HIS A 79 0.06 17.10 -6.26
C HIS A 79 -1.19 17.78 -6.86
N GLY A 80 -1.94 18.52 -6.04
CA GLY A 80 -3.20 19.14 -6.41
C GLY A 80 -4.38 18.20 -6.21
N SER A 81 -5.46 18.72 -5.63
CA SER A 81 -6.69 17.96 -5.34
C SER A 81 -7.64 17.85 -6.54
N SER A 82 -7.28 18.44 -7.68
CA SER A 82 -8.12 18.42 -8.88
C SER A 82 -8.01 17.08 -9.62
N LEU A 83 -9.11 16.65 -10.23
CA LEU A 83 -9.13 15.45 -11.08
C LEU A 83 -8.14 15.55 -12.24
N ASP A 84 -7.97 16.74 -12.80
CA ASP A 84 -7.07 16.95 -13.94
C ASP A 84 -5.60 16.88 -13.53
N SER A 85 -5.27 17.33 -12.31
CA SER A 85 -3.94 17.15 -11.73
C SER A 85 -3.59 15.67 -11.58
N VAL A 86 -4.52 14.87 -11.02
CA VAL A 86 -4.33 13.42 -10.86
C VAL A 86 -4.19 12.72 -12.21
N ARG A 87 -5.04 13.07 -13.20
CA ARG A 87 -4.97 12.51 -14.56
C ARG A 87 -3.69 12.90 -15.30
N GLY A 88 -3.22 14.13 -15.13
CA GLY A 88 -1.94 14.60 -15.66
C GLY A 88 -0.79 13.75 -15.13
N TRP A 89 -0.71 13.64 -13.81
CA TRP A 89 0.31 12.85 -13.14
C TRP A 89 0.31 11.36 -13.56
N LEU A 90 -0.87 10.74 -13.67
CA LEU A 90 -0.98 9.35 -14.16
C LEU A 90 -0.49 9.18 -15.60
N ARG A 91 -0.61 10.19 -16.46
CA ARG A 91 -0.07 10.16 -17.83
C ARG A 91 1.45 10.35 -17.86
N ASP A 92 1.97 11.21 -16.99
CA ASP A 92 3.40 11.53 -16.91
C ASP A 92 4.21 10.39 -16.27
N MET A 93 3.55 9.55 -15.47
CA MET A 93 4.07 8.26 -15.01
C MET A 93 4.24 7.28 -16.16
N LYS A 94 5.28 7.50 -16.97
CA LYS A 94 5.76 6.54 -17.95
C LYS A 94 6.49 5.40 -17.25
N TYR A 95 5.86 4.23 -17.29
CA TYR A 95 6.59 2.98 -17.52
C TYR A 95 6.89 2.88 -19.02
#